data_AF-A0A939I3Y7-F1
#
_entry.id   AF-A0A939I3Y7-F1
#
_cell.length_a   1.000
_cell.length_b   1.000
_cell.length_c   1.000
_cell.angle_alpha   90.00
_cell.angle_beta   90.00
_cell.angle_gamma   90.00
#
_symmetry.space_group_name_H-M   'P 1'
#
loop_
_entity.id
_entity.type
_entity.pdbx_description
1 polymer ?
#
loop_
_entity_poly.entity_id
_entity_poly.type
_entity_poly.pdbx_seq_one_letter_code
_entity_poly.pdbx_strand_id
1 'polypeptide(L)'
;MTNNFKSDDSFLRKLAVGAPGTNATIAYLRSMDFNPIELERGSTGFKIWKKIKIKRVRMPDILCLNTGLRFESRGKTKLEISMSHSLKDPKRAWDAGMRDDDLVSIIMLEQEDGSPVDLKQISPIHFVRVSDLRNAFSAEQVSITQPKGVEEGYEIRVVWVCAAAKQRSQVFAVEPNKVSLTPLQKGRRQTIQLSRSGGKITLLPQVKVGDIYCWIWQRPFRSC
;
A
#
# COMPACT_ATOMS: atom_id res chain seq x y z
N MET A 1 -1.84 15.91 -34.94
CA MET A 1 -1.16 15.29 -33.78
C MET A 1 -2.22 14.99 -32.73
N THR A 2 -2.67 13.75 -32.65
CA THR A 2 -3.69 13.30 -31.69
C THR A 2 -3.00 13.06 -30.35
N ASN A 3 -3.07 14.03 -29.44
CA ASN A 3 -2.62 13.85 -28.06
C ASN A 3 -3.46 12.73 -27.42
N ASN A 4 -2.80 11.62 -27.12
CA ASN A 4 -3.41 10.44 -26.51
C ASN A 4 -3.62 10.68 -25.01
N PHE A 5 -4.48 11.65 -24.66
CA PHE A 5 -4.87 11.88 -23.28
C PHE A 5 -5.69 10.69 -22.79
N LYS A 6 -5.35 10.17 -21.61
CA LYS A 6 -6.20 9.20 -20.89
C LYS A 6 -7.59 9.84 -20.75
N SER A 7 -8.65 9.07 -20.99
CA SER A 7 -10.02 9.57 -20.77
C SER A 7 -10.16 10.08 -19.33
N ASP A 8 -11.02 11.09 -19.13
CA ASP A 8 -11.34 11.63 -17.80
C ASP A 8 -11.74 10.50 -16.82
N ASP A 9 -12.38 9.45 -17.33
CA ASP A 9 -12.72 8.23 -16.59
C ASP A 9 -11.46 7.48 -16.09
N SER A 10 -10.48 7.20 -16.95
CA SER A 10 -9.23 6.53 -16.56
C SER A 10 -8.43 7.34 -15.54
N PHE A 11 -8.48 8.67 -15.65
CA PHE A 11 -7.86 9.58 -14.69
C PHE A 11 -8.59 9.56 -13.34
N LEU A 12 -9.92 9.68 -13.36
CA LEU A 12 -10.77 9.61 -12.17
C LEU A 12 -10.61 8.28 -11.44
N ARG A 13 -10.60 7.16 -12.16
CA ARG A 13 -10.39 5.81 -11.59
C ARG A 13 -9.11 5.72 -10.78
N LYS A 14 -8.02 6.35 -11.23
CA LYS A 14 -6.73 6.35 -10.50
C LYS A 14 -6.78 7.23 -9.26
N LEU A 15 -7.40 8.40 -9.35
CA LEU A 15 -7.53 9.31 -8.22
C LEU A 15 -8.48 8.78 -7.15
N ALA A 16 -9.56 8.13 -7.57
CA ALA A 16 -10.60 7.62 -6.69
C ALA A 16 -10.06 6.60 -5.70
N VAL A 17 -9.06 5.80 -6.05
CA VAL A 17 -8.50 4.73 -5.20
C VAL A 17 -7.92 5.24 -3.87
N GLY A 18 -7.33 6.45 -3.85
CA GLY A 18 -6.66 6.97 -2.65
C GLY A 18 -7.62 7.23 -1.49
N ALA A 19 -8.74 7.87 -1.79
CA ALA A 19 -9.70 8.33 -0.78
C ALA A 19 -10.35 7.19 0.04
N PRO A 20 -10.91 6.13 -0.56
CA PRO A 20 -11.42 4.97 0.17
C PRO A 20 -10.34 4.28 1.01
N GLY A 21 -9.08 4.24 0.55
CA GLY A 21 -7.98 3.68 1.33
C GLY A 21 -7.73 4.47 2.62
N THR A 22 -7.74 5.79 2.53
CA THR A 22 -7.61 6.69 3.70
C THR A 22 -8.82 6.57 4.63
N ASN A 23 -10.03 6.56 4.08
CA ASN A 23 -11.26 6.42 4.85
C ASN A 23 -11.31 5.09 5.61
N ALA A 24 -10.94 3.98 4.97
CA ALA A 24 -10.86 2.68 5.62
C ALA A 24 -9.82 2.65 6.74
N THR A 25 -8.65 3.26 6.51
CA THR A 25 -7.59 3.38 7.53
C THR A 25 -8.07 4.18 8.74
N ILE A 26 -8.70 5.33 8.52
CA ILE A 26 -9.29 6.16 9.57
C ILE A 26 -10.36 5.38 10.34
N ALA A 27 -11.27 4.68 9.65
CA ALA A 27 -12.32 3.90 10.30
C ALA A 27 -11.74 2.80 11.21
N TYR A 28 -10.72 2.08 10.72
CA TYR A 28 -10.04 1.05 11.50
C TYR A 28 -9.33 1.62 12.72
N LEU A 29 -8.57 2.71 12.56
CA LEU A 29 -7.90 3.40 13.67
C LEU A 29 -8.89 3.94 14.71
N ARG A 30 -10.06 4.43 14.28
CA ARG A 30 -11.16 4.83 15.19
C ARG A 30 -11.71 3.65 15.98
N SER A 31 -11.90 2.48 15.35
CA SER A 31 -12.38 1.29 16.07
C SER A 31 -11.41 0.78 17.14
N MET A 32 -10.15 1.22 17.09
CA MET A 32 -9.11 0.95 18.07
C MET A 32 -8.81 2.17 18.97
N ASP A 33 -9.66 3.20 18.95
CA ASP A 33 -9.57 4.39 19.80
C ASP A 33 -8.29 5.25 19.63
N PHE A 34 -7.70 5.25 18.43
CA PHE A 34 -6.49 6.06 18.15
C PHE A 34 -6.77 7.54 17.84
N ASN A 35 -8.04 7.96 17.75
CA ASN A 35 -8.45 9.32 17.41
C ASN A 35 -7.73 9.94 16.17
N PRO A 36 -7.92 9.35 14.98
CA PRO A 36 -7.27 9.81 13.74
C PRO A 36 -7.93 11.06 13.12
N ILE A 37 -7.09 11.97 12.63
CA ILE A 37 -7.46 13.14 11.82
C ILE A 37 -6.70 13.17 10.48
N GLU A 38 -7.26 13.86 9.49
CA GLU A 38 -6.52 14.16 8.25
C GLU A 38 -5.39 15.15 8.54
N LEU A 39 -4.16 14.73 8.25
CA LEU A 39 -2.99 15.60 8.27
C LEU A 39 -2.78 16.26 6.90
N GLU A 40 -2.98 15.50 5.81
CA GLU A 40 -3.11 16.07 4.46
C GLU A 40 -4.59 16.32 4.14
N ARG A 41 -4.97 17.61 4.03
CA ARG A 41 -6.35 18.00 3.74
C ARG A 41 -6.79 17.48 2.36
N GLY A 42 -7.86 16.71 2.36
CA GLY A 42 -8.47 16.17 1.15
C GLY A 42 -7.89 14.82 0.73
N SER A 43 -7.22 14.12 1.65
CA SER A 43 -6.78 12.73 1.48
C SER A 43 -7.94 11.73 1.58
N THR A 44 -9.07 12.12 2.18
CA THR A 44 -10.32 11.34 2.27
C THR A 44 -11.27 11.53 1.09
N GLY A 45 -10.94 12.43 0.15
CA GLY A 45 -11.81 12.78 -0.97
C GLY A 45 -11.06 12.96 -2.29
N PHE A 46 -11.63 12.47 -3.37
CA PHE A 46 -11.06 12.58 -4.72
C PHE A 46 -11.48 13.85 -5.47
N LYS A 47 -12.00 14.88 -4.77
CA LYS A 47 -12.37 16.16 -5.38
C LYS A 47 -11.15 16.79 -6.06
N ILE A 48 -11.29 17.07 -7.36
CA ILE A 48 -10.31 17.76 -8.18
C ILE A 48 -10.66 19.25 -8.19
N TRP A 49 -9.76 20.09 -7.70
CA TRP A 49 -9.92 21.54 -7.77
C TRP A 49 -9.03 22.06 -8.91
N LYS A 50 -9.64 22.59 -9.97
CA LYS A 50 -8.91 23.08 -11.16
C LYS A 50 -7.84 24.16 -10.85
N LYS A 51 -7.97 24.87 -9.73
CA LYS A 51 -7.03 25.93 -9.30
C LYS A 51 -6.23 25.60 -8.04
N ILE A 52 -6.61 24.55 -7.29
CA ILE A 52 -6.05 24.27 -5.96
C ILE A 52 -5.92 22.76 -5.73
N LYS A 53 -4.91 22.11 -6.30
CA LYS A 53 -4.37 20.88 -5.71
C LYS A 53 -2.98 20.61 -6.25
N ILE A 54 -1.98 21.03 -5.50
CA ILE A 54 -0.63 20.48 -5.62
C ILE A 54 -0.27 20.03 -4.22
N LYS A 55 -0.12 18.72 -4.02
CA LYS A 55 0.58 18.15 -2.86
C LYS A 55 2.03 18.62 -2.97
N ARG A 56 2.30 19.85 -2.52
CA ARG A 56 3.58 20.57 -2.70
C ARG A 56 4.70 19.93 -1.88
N VAL A 57 4.33 19.23 -0.81
CA VAL A 57 5.23 18.51 0.10
C VAL A 57 4.61 17.15 0.37
N ARG A 58 5.41 16.08 0.30
CA ARG A 58 4.99 14.76 0.73
C ARG A 58 5.03 14.71 2.26
N MET A 59 3.91 14.36 2.86
CA MET A 59 3.68 14.24 4.30
C MET A 59 2.64 13.14 4.49
N PRO A 60 2.69 12.37 5.60
CA PRO A 60 1.68 11.37 5.91
C PRO A 60 0.26 11.95 5.85
N ASP A 61 -0.69 11.13 5.43
CA ASP A 61 -2.07 11.53 5.20
C ASP A 61 -2.85 11.67 6.52
N ILE A 62 -2.52 10.87 7.54
CA ILE A 62 -3.27 10.75 8.80
C ILE A 62 -2.34 10.98 10.01
N LEU A 63 -2.87 11.65 11.05
CA LEU A 63 -2.26 11.78 12.37
C LEU A 63 -3.23 11.28 13.44
N CYS A 64 -2.76 10.41 14.33
CA CYS A 64 -3.50 9.97 15.52
C CYS A 64 -3.20 10.89 16.71
N LEU A 65 -4.20 11.60 17.20
CA LEU A 65 -4.00 12.62 18.24
C LEU A 65 -3.61 12.02 19.60
N ASN A 66 -4.10 10.81 19.90
CA ASN A 66 -3.85 10.17 21.19
C ASN A 66 -2.42 9.66 21.33
N THR A 67 -1.76 9.33 20.21
CA THR A 67 -0.44 8.64 20.21
C THR A 67 0.65 9.39 19.46
N GLY A 68 0.29 10.38 18.63
CA GLY A 68 1.20 11.05 17.71
C GLY A 68 1.62 10.21 16.50
N LEU A 69 1.12 8.96 16.36
CA LEU A 69 1.42 8.10 15.23
C LEU A 69 0.89 8.70 13.92
N ARG A 70 1.66 8.57 12.84
CA ARG A 70 1.30 9.10 11.52
C ARG A 70 1.27 7.99 10.49
N PHE A 71 0.35 8.12 9.54
CA PHE A 71 0.12 7.09 8.53
C PHE A 71 0.07 7.69 7.12
N GLU A 72 0.89 7.17 6.20
CA GLU A 72 0.72 7.36 4.76
C GLU A 72 -0.23 6.28 4.23
N SER A 73 -1.35 6.69 3.65
CA SER A 73 -2.41 5.78 3.23
C SER A 73 -2.25 5.38 1.77
N ARG A 74 -2.24 4.07 1.50
CA ARG A 74 -2.09 3.50 0.17
C ARG A 74 -3.22 2.52 -0.16
N GLY A 75 -4.27 3.03 -0.79
CA GLY A 75 -5.21 2.21 -1.56
C GLY A 75 -4.53 1.61 -2.79
N LYS A 76 -4.76 0.33 -3.05
CA LYS A 76 -4.20 -0.41 -4.20
C LYS A 76 -5.25 -1.26 -4.90
N THR A 77 -5.22 -1.27 -6.22
CA THR A 77 -6.01 -2.19 -7.05
C THR A 77 -5.20 -3.42 -7.48
N LYS A 78 -3.90 -3.43 -7.16
CA LYS A 78 -2.98 -4.54 -7.39
C LYS A 78 -2.27 -4.89 -6.10
N LEU A 79 -2.06 -6.17 -5.91
CA LEU A 79 -1.47 -6.78 -4.72
C LEU A 79 0.04 -6.49 -4.68
N GLU A 80 0.41 -5.26 -4.32
CA GLU A 80 1.79 -4.80 -4.32
C GLU A 80 2.02 -3.67 -3.32
N ILE A 81 3.16 -3.70 -2.64
CA ILE A 81 3.65 -2.56 -1.86
C ILE A 81 4.47 -1.69 -2.81
N SER A 82 3.97 -0.49 -3.11
CA SER A 82 4.61 0.38 -4.07
C SER A 82 4.35 1.85 -3.82
N MET A 83 5.33 2.69 -4.16
CA MET A 83 5.24 4.15 -4.03
C MET A 83 5.98 4.82 -5.19
N SER A 84 5.48 5.99 -5.61
CA SER A 84 6.21 6.84 -6.55
C SER A 84 7.43 7.46 -5.86
N HIS A 85 8.54 7.52 -6.58
CA HIS A 85 9.82 8.07 -6.14
C HIS A 85 10.43 8.91 -7.26
N SER A 86 11.04 10.04 -6.92
CA SER A 86 11.84 10.82 -7.85
C SER A 86 13.32 10.60 -7.58
N LEU A 87 14.06 10.25 -8.63
CA LEU A 87 15.54 10.15 -8.56
C LEU A 87 16.22 11.52 -8.54
N LYS A 88 15.52 12.58 -8.95
CA LYS A 88 16.10 13.92 -9.15
C LYS A 88 15.62 14.96 -8.14
N ASP A 89 14.41 14.80 -7.60
CA ASP A 89 13.81 15.73 -6.65
C ASP A 89 13.67 15.06 -5.28
N PRO A 90 14.55 15.40 -4.31
CA PRO A 90 14.48 14.87 -2.95
C PRO A 90 13.14 15.13 -2.26
N LYS A 91 12.43 16.22 -2.59
CA LYS A 91 11.10 16.52 -2.01
C LYS A 91 10.00 15.58 -2.54
N ARG A 92 10.30 14.86 -3.62
CA ARG A 92 9.46 13.83 -4.25
C ARG A 92 10.03 12.42 -4.06
N ALA A 93 11.04 12.26 -3.19
CA ALA A 93 11.48 10.94 -2.75
C ALA A 93 10.31 10.17 -2.10
N TRP A 94 10.41 8.84 -2.05
CA TRP A 94 9.26 8.03 -1.67
C TRP A 94 8.86 8.27 -0.21
N ASP A 95 9.86 8.55 0.63
CA ASP A 95 9.84 8.75 2.07
C ASP A 95 10.03 10.20 2.51
N ALA A 96 10.03 11.16 1.57
CA ALA A 96 10.14 12.57 1.90
C ALA A 96 9.06 12.97 2.93
N GLY A 97 9.49 13.61 4.02
CA GLY A 97 8.61 14.05 5.11
C GLY A 97 8.16 12.97 6.10
N MET A 98 8.55 11.70 5.89
CA MET A 98 8.21 10.59 6.78
C MET A 98 9.32 10.33 7.81
N ARG A 99 8.94 9.99 9.04
CA ARG A 99 9.82 9.52 10.12
C ARG A 99 9.93 7.99 10.11
N ASP A 100 10.90 7.44 10.81
CA ASP A 100 11.12 6.00 10.90
C ASP A 100 9.99 5.23 11.60
N ASP A 101 9.32 5.89 12.54
CA ASP A 101 8.20 5.37 13.32
C ASP A 101 6.84 5.58 12.65
N ASP A 102 6.78 6.36 11.56
CA ASP A 102 5.58 6.45 10.73
C ASP A 102 5.25 5.09 10.10
N LEU A 103 3.97 4.94 9.77
CA LEU A 103 3.43 3.72 9.19
C LEU A 103 2.90 4.00 7.78
N VAL A 104 3.05 3.03 6.89
CA VAL A 104 2.34 3.00 5.61
C VAL A 104 1.18 2.03 5.78
N SER A 105 -0.06 2.52 5.63
CA SER A 105 -1.23 1.65 5.57
C SER A 105 -1.49 1.21 4.13
N ILE A 106 -1.72 -0.08 3.93
CA ILE A 106 -1.92 -0.68 2.61
C ILE A 106 -3.20 -1.49 2.62
N ILE A 107 -4.06 -1.20 1.66
CA ILE A 107 -5.38 -1.79 1.55
C ILE A 107 -5.71 -2.07 0.09
N MET A 108 -6.29 -3.25 -0.17
CA MET A 108 -6.80 -3.62 -1.48
C MET A 108 -8.22 -3.16 -1.67
N LEU A 109 -8.40 -2.54 -2.82
CA LEU A 109 -9.67 -2.09 -3.31
C LEU A 109 -9.92 -2.77 -4.66
N GLU A 110 -11.09 -3.37 -4.78
CA GLU A 110 -11.65 -3.79 -6.05
C GLU A 110 -12.51 -2.65 -6.57
N GLN A 111 -12.30 -2.26 -7.82
CA GLN A 111 -13.11 -1.24 -8.48
C GLN A 111 -14.15 -1.94 -9.34
N GLU A 112 -15.42 -1.58 -9.18
CA GLU A 112 -16.48 -2.14 -10.00
C GLU A 112 -16.45 -1.52 -11.41
N ASP A 113 -16.75 -2.32 -12.44
CA ASP A 113 -16.67 -1.87 -13.84
C ASP A 113 -17.68 -0.73 -14.12
N GLY A 114 -18.83 -0.75 -13.46
CA GLY A 114 -19.93 0.20 -13.67
C GLY A 114 -19.70 1.61 -13.12
N SER A 115 -18.66 1.84 -12.32
CA SER A 115 -18.41 3.14 -11.70
C SER A 115 -16.93 3.40 -11.41
N PRO A 116 -16.38 4.58 -11.76
CA PRO A 116 -15.00 4.91 -11.49
C PRO A 116 -14.71 5.22 -10.01
N VAL A 117 -15.74 5.36 -9.18
CA VAL A 117 -15.63 5.80 -7.78
C VAL A 117 -16.16 4.78 -6.77
N ASP A 118 -16.86 3.74 -7.22
CA ASP A 118 -17.32 2.67 -6.36
C ASP A 118 -16.21 1.63 -6.19
N LEU A 119 -15.54 1.71 -5.04
CA LEU A 119 -14.44 0.83 -4.66
C LEU A 119 -14.80 0.06 -3.40
N LYS A 120 -14.63 -1.26 -3.46
CA LYS A 120 -14.89 -2.18 -2.35
C LYS A 120 -13.58 -2.64 -1.73
N GLN A 121 -13.49 -2.55 -0.41
CA GLN A 121 -12.38 -3.17 0.33
C GLN A 121 -12.45 -4.69 0.24
N ILE A 122 -11.38 -5.31 -0.25
CA ILE A 122 -11.26 -6.76 -0.41
C ILE A 122 -10.12 -7.39 0.42
N SER A 123 -9.38 -6.57 1.18
CA SER A 123 -8.35 -7.06 2.12
C SER A 123 -8.44 -6.38 3.48
N PRO A 124 -7.82 -6.96 4.52
CA PRO A 124 -7.46 -6.22 5.73
C PRO A 124 -6.53 -5.06 5.40
N ILE A 125 -6.34 -4.18 6.40
CA ILE A 125 -5.36 -3.09 6.33
C ILE A 125 -4.04 -3.60 6.88
N HIS A 126 -2.99 -3.45 6.08
CA HIS A 126 -1.63 -3.81 6.45
C HIS A 126 -0.86 -2.57 6.85
N PHE A 127 -0.15 -2.63 7.96
CA PHE A 127 0.69 -1.53 8.42
C PHE A 127 2.16 -1.94 8.33
N VAL A 128 2.96 -1.09 7.69
CA VAL A 128 4.41 -1.31 7.54
C VAL A 128 5.15 -0.09 8.05
N ARG A 129 6.15 -0.26 8.92
CA ARG A 129 6.96 0.87 9.38
C ARG A 129 7.80 1.42 8.24
N VAL A 130 7.91 2.74 8.18
CA VAL A 130 8.76 3.41 7.18
C VAL A 130 10.22 2.99 7.33
N SER A 131 10.71 2.80 8.57
CA SER A 131 12.05 2.25 8.83
C SER A 131 12.28 0.88 8.17
N ASP A 132 11.30 -0.03 8.19
CA ASP A 132 11.41 -1.32 7.51
C ASP A 132 11.48 -1.15 5.98
N LEU A 133 10.68 -0.24 5.42
CA LEU A 133 10.73 0.09 3.99
C LEU A 133 12.07 0.72 3.59
N ARG A 134 12.65 1.58 4.44
CA ARG A 134 13.99 2.18 4.25
C ARG A 134 15.09 1.14 4.30
N ASN A 135 15.02 0.22 5.25
CA ASN A 135 15.98 -0.88 5.36
C ASN A 135 15.95 -1.75 4.10
N ALA A 136 14.76 -2.15 3.64
CA ALA A 136 14.62 -2.93 2.41
C ALA A 136 15.08 -2.16 1.16
N PHE A 137 14.79 -0.85 1.09
CA PHE A 137 15.24 0.02 0.00
C PHE A 137 16.77 0.12 -0.04
N SER A 138 17.41 0.37 1.10
CA SER A 138 18.87 0.52 1.23
C SER A 138 19.62 -0.79 1.03
N ALA A 139 19.00 -1.92 1.36
CA ALA A 139 19.53 -3.26 1.11
C ALA A 139 19.30 -3.76 -0.33
N GLU A 140 18.82 -2.90 -1.23
CA GLU A 140 18.50 -3.24 -2.63
C GLU A 140 17.51 -4.40 -2.78
N GLN A 141 16.60 -4.56 -1.79
CA GLN A 141 15.57 -5.59 -1.76
C GLN A 141 14.25 -5.10 -2.38
N VAL A 142 14.33 -4.12 -3.27
CA VAL A 142 13.22 -3.50 -3.98
C VAL A 142 13.42 -3.65 -5.48
N SER A 143 12.33 -3.66 -6.24
CA SER A 143 12.38 -3.46 -7.69
C SER A 143 11.97 -2.04 -8.04
N ILE A 144 12.70 -1.44 -8.97
CA ILE A 144 12.46 -0.09 -9.47
C ILE A 144 12.02 -0.21 -10.93
N THR A 145 10.88 0.39 -11.28
CA THR A 145 10.43 0.43 -12.67
C THR A 145 11.21 1.48 -13.46
N GLN A 146 11.48 1.20 -14.74
CA GLN A 146 12.01 2.19 -15.68
C GLN A 146 11.02 3.37 -15.84
N PRO A 147 11.50 4.62 -16.00
CA PRO A 147 10.65 5.77 -16.30
C PRO A 147 9.85 5.56 -17.59
N LYS A 148 8.58 5.97 -17.61
CA LYS A 148 7.78 5.98 -18.84
C LYS A 148 8.08 7.24 -19.65
N GLY A 149 9.19 7.22 -20.38
CA GLY A 149 9.51 8.20 -21.42
C GLY A 149 9.76 9.64 -20.94
N VAL A 150 10.12 10.51 -21.88
CA VAL A 150 10.60 11.89 -21.64
C VAL A 150 9.47 12.85 -21.22
N GLU A 151 8.20 12.49 -21.43
CA GLU A 151 7.03 13.35 -21.20
C GLU A 151 6.32 13.17 -19.84
N GLU A 152 6.36 11.99 -19.20
CA GLU A 152 5.65 11.75 -17.91
C GLU A 152 6.50 12.11 -16.66
N GLY A 153 7.70 12.66 -16.84
CA GLY A 153 8.60 13.08 -15.77
C GLY A 153 9.45 11.93 -15.19
N TYR A 154 10.46 12.29 -14.41
CA TYR A 154 11.46 11.37 -13.83
C TYR A 154 10.93 10.49 -12.68
N GLU A 155 9.61 10.35 -12.55
CA GLU A 155 9.01 9.55 -11.49
C GLU A 155 9.10 8.06 -11.82
N ILE A 156 9.79 7.33 -10.96
CA ILE A 156 9.88 5.88 -10.98
C ILE A 156 8.96 5.30 -9.91
N ARG A 157 8.67 4.01 -10.02
CA ARG A 157 7.94 3.27 -9.00
C ARG A 157 8.90 2.37 -8.25
N VAL A 158 8.96 2.54 -6.94
CA VAL A 158 9.62 1.60 -6.04
C VAL A 158 8.58 0.55 -5.64
N VAL A 159 8.94 -0.71 -5.79
CA VAL A 159 8.09 -1.86 -5.45
C VAL A 159 8.87 -2.74 -4.49
N TRP A 160 8.24 -2.98 -3.35
CA TRP A 160 8.76 -3.75 -2.24
C TRP A 160 8.30 -5.20 -2.37
N VAL A 161 9.20 -6.17 -2.15
CA VAL A 161 8.91 -7.61 -2.38
C VAL A 161 7.92 -8.14 -1.34
N CYS A 162 6.67 -8.32 -1.74
CA CYS A 162 5.62 -8.92 -0.92
C CYS A 162 5.16 -10.27 -1.48
N ALA A 163 4.46 -11.05 -0.65
CA ALA A 163 3.76 -12.23 -1.08
C ALA A 163 2.33 -12.23 -0.53
N ALA A 164 1.39 -12.82 -1.24
CA ALA A 164 0.01 -12.86 -0.77
C ALA A 164 -0.75 -14.03 -1.42
N ALA A 165 -1.91 -14.35 -0.85
CA ALA A 165 -2.78 -15.37 -1.41
C ALA A 165 -3.26 -14.98 -2.81
N LYS A 166 -3.34 -15.95 -3.72
CA LYS A 166 -3.90 -15.74 -5.07
C LYS A 166 -5.42 -15.62 -5.05
N GLN A 167 -6.05 -16.16 -4.02
CA GLN A 167 -7.49 -16.20 -3.82
C GLN A 167 -7.80 -16.21 -2.32
N ARG A 168 -9.06 -15.94 -1.96
CA ARG A 168 -9.51 -15.93 -0.58
C ARG A 168 -9.29 -17.31 0.07
N SER A 169 -8.41 -17.35 1.07
CA SER A 169 -7.90 -18.58 1.65
C SER A 169 -7.65 -18.40 3.14
N GLN A 170 -7.92 -19.45 3.91
CA GLN A 170 -7.58 -19.50 5.33
C GLN A 170 -6.14 -19.95 5.51
N VAL A 171 -5.43 -19.32 6.45
CA VAL A 171 -4.09 -19.74 6.88
C VAL A 171 -4.20 -21.04 7.68
N PHE A 172 -3.66 -22.11 7.10
CA PHE A 172 -3.67 -23.45 7.69
C PHE A 172 -2.44 -23.67 8.58
N ALA A 173 -1.26 -23.22 8.13
CA ALA A 173 -0.02 -23.35 8.87
C ALA A 173 0.93 -22.18 8.57
N VAL A 174 1.63 -21.72 9.60
CA VAL A 174 2.71 -20.75 9.52
C VAL A 174 3.97 -21.43 10.00
N GLU A 175 4.91 -21.66 9.10
CA GLU A 175 6.20 -22.30 9.38
C GLU A 175 7.34 -21.31 9.09
N PRO A 176 8.57 -21.54 9.60
CA PRO A 176 9.68 -20.60 9.43
C PRO A 176 9.99 -20.23 7.97
N ASN A 177 9.77 -21.16 7.03
CA ASN A 177 10.13 -21.00 5.62
C ASN A 177 8.91 -20.86 4.69
N LYS A 178 7.69 -21.14 5.16
CA LYS A 178 6.49 -21.13 4.32
C LYS A 178 5.21 -20.85 5.10
N VAL A 179 4.21 -20.34 4.39
CA VAL A 179 2.82 -20.26 4.85
C VAL A 179 1.97 -21.14 3.96
N SER A 180 1.18 -22.02 4.58
CA SER A 180 0.25 -22.91 3.89
C SER A 180 -1.17 -22.39 4.01
N LEU A 181 -1.88 -22.33 2.90
CA LEU A 181 -3.20 -21.75 2.76
C LEU A 181 -4.19 -22.77 2.20
N THR A 182 -5.38 -22.81 2.77
CA THR A 182 -6.51 -23.58 2.26
C THR A 182 -7.53 -22.62 1.65
N PRO A 183 -7.82 -22.70 0.34
CA PRO A 183 -8.85 -21.88 -0.29
C PRO A 183 -10.21 -22.07 0.39
N LEU A 184 -10.99 -20.98 0.53
CA LEU A 184 -12.35 -21.07 1.06
C LEU A 184 -13.36 -21.63 0.04
N GLN A 185 -13.06 -21.47 -1.25
CA GLN A 185 -13.82 -22.06 -2.35
C GLN A 185 -13.09 -23.30 -2.89
N LYS A 186 -13.74 -24.11 -3.74
CA LYS A 186 -13.10 -25.28 -4.35
C LYS A 186 -11.80 -24.88 -5.05
N GLY A 187 -10.69 -25.47 -4.62
CA GLY A 187 -9.37 -25.16 -5.16
C GLY A 187 -8.25 -25.95 -4.48
N ARG A 188 -7.06 -25.89 -5.08
CA ARG A 188 -5.86 -26.53 -4.53
C ARG A 188 -5.27 -25.68 -3.40
N ARG A 189 -4.77 -26.35 -2.35
CA ARG A 189 -3.96 -25.69 -1.31
C ARG A 189 -2.82 -24.89 -1.93
N GLN A 190 -2.62 -23.67 -1.43
CA GLN A 190 -1.53 -22.79 -1.84
C GLN A 190 -0.43 -22.84 -0.78
N THR A 191 0.81 -22.80 -1.23
CA THR A 191 1.96 -22.59 -0.35
C THR A 191 2.70 -21.34 -0.79
N ILE A 192 2.98 -20.46 0.17
CA ILE A 192 3.78 -19.27 -0.04
C ILE A 192 5.15 -19.51 0.60
N GLN A 193 6.19 -19.57 -0.22
CA GLN A 193 7.57 -19.59 0.26
C GLN A 193 7.93 -18.20 0.79
N LEU A 194 8.55 -18.16 1.96
CA LEU A 194 9.02 -16.93 2.62
C LEU A 194 10.39 -16.50 2.09
N SER A 195 11.15 -17.41 1.50
CA SER A 195 12.38 -17.09 0.77
C SER A 195 12.07 -16.60 -0.65
N ARG A 196 12.64 -15.46 -1.03
CA ARG A 196 12.51 -14.81 -2.34
C ARG A 196 13.87 -14.49 -2.93
N SER A 197 13.89 -14.25 -4.24
CA SER A 197 15.10 -13.90 -5.00
C SER A 197 16.28 -14.87 -4.75
N GLY A 198 15.98 -16.18 -4.76
CA GLY A 198 16.98 -17.23 -4.53
C GLY A 198 17.55 -17.29 -3.12
N GLY A 199 16.83 -16.82 -2.10
CA GLY A 199 17.30 -16.79 -0.70
C GLY A 199 17.79 -15.43 -0.21
N LYS A 200 17.92 -14.45 -1.10
CA LYS A 200 18.41 -13.10 -0.75
C LYS A 200 17.43 -12.29 0.10
N ILE A 201 16.15 -12.60 0.02
CA ILE A 201 15.09 -11.88 0.73
C ILE A 201 14.27 -12.87 1.55
N THR A 202 14.16 -12.63 2.86
CA THR A 202 13.32 -13.40 3.77
C THR A 202 12.10 -12.58 4.19
N LEU A 203 10.93 -13.04 3.78
CA LEU A 203 9.65 -12.47 4.18
C LEU A 203 9.24 -12.97 5.57
N LEU A 204 8.51 -12.16 6.33
CA LEU A 204 8.05 -12.52 7.67
C LEU A 204 6.52 -12.51 7.74
N PRO A 205 5.89 -13.67 7.97
CA PRO A 205 4.43 -13.76 7.95
C PRO A 205 3.81 -12.81 8.98
N GLN A 206 2.89 -11.96 8.52
CA GLN A 206 2.08 -11.06 9.36
C GLN A 206 0.68 -11.65 9.60
N VAL A 207 0.60 -12.98 9.65
CA VAL A 207 -0.66 -13.72 9.75
C VAL A 207 -0.55 -14.81 10.80
N LYS A 208 -1.68 -15.19 11.37
CA LYS A 208 -1.85 -16.28 12.32
C LYS A 208 -2.63 -17.43 11.67
N VAL A 209 -2.48 -18.62 12.22
CA VAL A 209 -3.33 -19.77 11.84
C VAL A 209 -4.78 -19.40 12.10
N GLY A 210 -5.65 -19.63 11.10
CA GLY A 210 -7.06 -19.26 11.14
C GLY A 210 -7.42 -17.98 10.39
N ASP A 211 -6.45 -17.10 10.08
CA ASP A 211 -6.70 -15.85 9.35
C ASP A 211 -7.23 -16.11 7.93
N ILE A 212 -8.24 -15.36 7.49
CA ILE A 212 -8.96 -15.57 6.21
C ILE A 212 -8.34 -14.77 5.03
N TYR A 213 -7.35 -13.93 5.32
CA TYR A 213 -6.67 -13.12 4.32
C TYR A 213 -5.17 -13.24 4.52
N CYS A 214 -4.44 -13.58 3.45
CA CYS A 214 -2.99 -13.69 3.54
C CYS A 214 -2.31 -12.58 2.75
N TRP A 215 -1.81 -11.60 3.49
CA TRP A 215 -0.73 -10.72 3.07
C TRP A 215 0.51 -11.09 3.88
N ILE A 216 1.63 -11.26 3.19
CA ILE A 216 2.92 -11.60 3.78
C ILE A 216 3.92 -10.54 3.31
N TRP A 217 4.48 -9.83 4.26
CA TRP A 217 5.42 -8.74 4.04
C TRP A 217 6.70 -8.96 4.87
N GLN A 218 7.78 -8.25 4.58
CA GLN A 218 9.05 -8.33 5.29
C GLN A 218 9.03 -7.51 6.61
N ARG A 219 9.27 -8.22 7.72
CA ARG A 219 9.35 -7.80 9.14
C ARG A 219 8.08 -7.32 9.85
N PRO A 220 7.94 -7.64 11.16
CA PRO A 220 6.71 -7.44 11.91
C PRO A 220 6.63 -6.06 12.54
N PHE A 221 5.41 -5.53 12.56
CA PHE A 221 4.97 -4.71 13.67
C PHE A 221 4.86 -5.63 14.89
N ARG A 222 5.80 -5.53 15.84
CA ARG A 222 5.50 -5.97 17.21
C ARG A 222 4.46 -5.00 17.73
N SER A 223 3.26 -5.50 18.03
CA SER A 223 2.31 -4.82 18.90
C SER A 223 3.07 -4.41 20.16
N CYS A 224 3.07 -3.12 20.49
CA CYS A 224 3.34 -2.67 21.84
C CYS A 224 2.30 -3.28 22.79
#